data_AF-A0A958TA42-F1
#
_entry.id   AF-A0A958TA42-F1
#
_cell.length_a   1.000
_cell.length_b   1.000
_cell.length_c   1.000
_cell.angle_alpha   90.00
_cell.angle_beta   90.00
_cell.angle_gamma   90.00
#
_symmetry.space_group_name_H-M   'P 1'
#
loop_
_entity.id
_entity.type
_entity.pdbx_description
1 polymer ?
#
loop_
_entity_poly.entity_id
_entity_poly.type
_entity_poly.pdbx_seq_one_letter_code
_entity_poly.pdbx_strand_id
1 'polypeptide(L)' 'TIHNELQFTNLLDKNVQYKADGTDLPKGWVNFYRQDDVSATAYFYLDKPVSSLPSLISVENRTNQLPEKIRP' A
#
# COMPACT_ATOMS: atom_id res chain seq x y z
N THR A 1 -4.06 34.93 20.79
CA THR A 1 -3.51 34.08 21.87
C THR A 1 -3.48 32.65 21.38
N ILE A 2 -2.26 32.13 21.17
CA ILE A 2 -1.85 30.76 20.81
C ILE A 2 -2.55 30.10 19.60
N HIS A 3 -1.89 30.22 18.44
CA HIS A 3 -2.03 29.28 17.32
C HIS A 3 -1.53 27.91 17.78
N ASN A 4 -2.42 27.08 18.30
CA ASN A 4 -2.06 25.72 18.68
C ASN A 4 -1.89 24.90 17.40
N GLU A 5 -0.63 24.57 17.12
CA GLU A 5 -0.14 23.97 15.89
C GLU A 5 -0.93 22.70 15.54
N LEU A 6 -1.40 22.59 14.30
CA LEU A 6 -1.94 21.35 13.76
C LEU A 6 -0.80 20.32 13.71
N GLN A 7 -0.61 19.57 14.80
CA GLN A 7 0.41 18.53 14.88
C GLN A 7 -0.10 17.25 14.23
N PHE A 8 0.63 16.77 13.23
CA PHE A 8 0.40 15.45 12.65
C PHE A 8 0.71 14.38 13.70
N THR A 9 -0.27 13.51 13.98
CA THR A 9 -0.09 12.34 14.83
C THR A 9 -0.16 11.08 13.98
N ASN A 10 0.96 10.37 13.84
CA ASN A 10 0.96 9.05 13.20
C ASN A 10 0.29 8.04 14.13
N LEU A 11 -0.89 7.55 13.73
CA LEU A 11 -1.64 6.52 14.46
C LEU A 11 -1.32 5.11 13.97
N LEU A 12 -0.78 4.96 12.76
CA LEU A 12 -0.51 3.67 12.12
C LEU A 12 0.64 2.92 12.81
N ASP A 13 1.69 3.64 13.21
CA ASP A 13 2.88 3.06 13.84
C ASP A 13 2.75 2.91 15.36
N LYS A 14 1.63 3.33 15.95
CA LYS A 14 1.40 3.23 17.39
C LYS A 14 0.85 1.86 17.74
N ASN A 15 1.47 1.23 18.74
CA ASN A 15 1.01 -0.05 19.30
C ASN A 15 -0.14 0.16 20.32
N VAL A 16 -1.16 0.92 19.92
CA VAL A 16 -2.32 1.29 20.75
C VAL A 16 -3.58 0.87 20.02
N GLN A 17 -4.46 0.15 20.71
CA GLN A 17 -5.79 -0.19 20.20
C GLN A 17 -6.74 0.96 20.52
N TYR A 18 -7.39 1.51 19.49
CA TYR A 18 -8.42 2.53 19.63
C TYR A 18 -9.81 1.88 19.62
N LYS A 19 -10.77 2.51 20.28
CA LYS A 19 -12.16 2.05 20.28
C LYS A 19 -12.77 2.26 18.90
N ALA A 20 -13.67 1.35 18.52
CA ALA A 20 -14.39 1.43 17.25
C ALA A 20 -15.31 2.66 17.15
N ASP A 21 -15.73 3.22 18.29
CA ASP A 21 -16.53 4.45 18.36
C ASP A 21 -15.68 5.74 18.21
N GLY A 22 -14.35 5.61 18.12
CA GLY A 22 -13.42 6.72 17.94
C GLY A 22 -13.30 7.67 19.12
N THR A 23 -13.85 7.32 20.29
CA THR A 23 -13.88 8.20 21.46
C THR A 23 -12.50 8.48 22.08
N ASP A 24 -11.50 7.66 21.76
CA ASP A 24 -10.11 7.76 22.22
C ASP A 24 -9.13 8.25 21.13
N LEU A 25 -9.62 8.63 19.96
CA LEU A 25 -8.81 9.19 18.89
C LEU A 25 -8.46 10.67 19.19
N PRO A 26 -7.26 11.15 18.80
CA PRO A 26 -6.94 12.57 18.90
C PRO A 26 -7.96 13.43 18.15
N LYS A 27 -8.26 14.61 18.71
CA LYS A 27 -9.19 15.54 18.10
C LYS A 27 -8.64 16.02 16.74
N GLY A 28 -9.32 15.64 15.66
CA GLY A 28 -8.91 16.01 14.30
C GLY A 28 -9.53 15.10 13.26
N TRP A 29 -9.04 15.24 12.02
CA TRP A 29 -9.39 14.34 10.92
C TRP A 29 -8.53 13.09 11.01
N VAL A 30 -9.17 11.93 10.97
CA VAL A 30 -8.51 10.62 11.00
C VAL A 30 -8.44 10.09 9.57
N ASN A 31 -7.24 9.70 9.14
CA ASN A 31 -7.01 9.15 7.82
C ASN A 31 -6.75 7.65 7.89
N PHE A 32 -7.20 6.93 6.87
CA PHE A 32 -6.85 5.53 6.65
C PHE A 32 -5.79 5.46 5.56
N TYR A 33 -4.66 4.82 5.88
CA TYR A 33 -3.59 4.56 4.94
C TYR A 33 -3.64 3.10 4.50
N ARG A 34 -3.62 2.86 3.19
CA ARG A 34 -3.61 1.53 2.60
C ARG A 34 -2.32 1.36 1.82
N GLN A 35 -1.69 0.19 1.96
CA GLN A 35 -0.58 -0.25 1.13
C GLN A 35 -1.00 -1.55 0.44
N ASP A 36 -0.92 -1.56 -0.89
CA ASP A 36 -1.26 -2.73 -1.71
C ASP A 36 -0.04 -3.14 -2.54
N ASP A 37 0.19 -4.44 -2.69
CA ASP A 37 1.06 -4.99 -3.73
C ASP A 37 0.23 -5.25 -4.99
N VAL A 38 0.55 -4.56 -6.09
CA VAL A 38 -0.26 -4.56 -7.32
C VAL A 38 0.56 -4.99 -8.53
N SER A 39 -0.07 -5.73 -9.44
CA SER A 39 0.48 -6.08 -10.74
C SER A 39 -0.54 -5.80 -11.84
N ALA A 40 -0.06 -5.46 -13.04
CA ALA A 40 -0.91 -5.14 -14.19
C ALA A 40 -0.31 -5.73 -15.47
N THR A 41 -1.19 -6.16 -16.38
CA THR A 41 -0.83 -6.64 -17.71
C THR A 41 -1.54 -5.78 -18.75
N ALA A 42 -0.80 -5.26 -19.71
CA ALA A 42 -1.34 -4.49 -20.82
C ALA A 42 -1.13 -5.24 -22.14
N TYR A 43 -2.16 -5.24 -22.98
CA TYR A 43 -2.16 -5.85 -24.30
C TYR A 43 -2.22 -4.75 -25.36
N PHE A 44 -1.34 -4.83 -26.35
CA PHE A 44 -1.27 -3.86 -27.44
C PHE A 44 -1.20 -4.59 -28.77
N TYR A 45 -1.77 -3.98 -29.82
CA TYR A 45 -1.51 -4.39 -31.19
C TYR A 45 -0.35 -3.56 -31.73
N LEU A 46 0.65 -4.24 -32.29
CA LEU A 46 1.82 -3.62 -32.91
C LEU A 46 1.81 -3.90 -34.41
N ASP A 47 2.42 -3.01 -35.18
CA ASP A 47 2.65 -3.16 -36.62
C ASP A 47 3.69 -4.26 -36.95
N LYS A 48 4.49 -4.66 -35.96
CA LYS A 48 5.55 -5.67 -36.08
C LYS A 48 5.64 -6.56 -34.83
N PRO A 49 6.20 -7.79 -34.94
CA PRO A 49 6.26 -8.75 -33.84
C PRO A 49 7.39 -8.45 -32.83
N VAL A 50 7.79 -7.19 -32.67
CA VAL A 50 8.86 -6.78 -31.75
C VAL A 50 8.47 -5.48 -31.05
N SER A 51 8.87 -5.35 -29.78
CA SER A 51 8.67 -4.14 -28.99
C SER A 51 10.00 -3.67 -28.39
N SER A 52 10.03 -2.44 -27.91
CA SER A 52 11.13 -1.88 -27.11
C SER A 52 10.83 -1.96 -25.61
N LEU A 53 9.95 -2.88 -25.19
CA LEU A 53 9.63 -3.07 -23.78
C LEU A 53 10.83 -3.66 -23.04
N PRO A 54 11.05 -3.27 -21.77
CA PRO A 54 12.04 -3.92 -20.93
C PRO A 54 11.76 -5.42 -20.80
N SER A 55 12.82 -6.19 -20.53
CA SER A 55 12.68 -7.60 -20.17
C SER A 55 11.88 -7.74 -18.88
N LEU A 56 11.16 -8.85 -18.77
CA LEU A 56 10.44 -9.18 -17.53
C LEU A 56 11.42 -9.30 -16.37
N ILE A 57 10.98 -8.83 -15.20
CA ILE A 57 11.71 -9.04 -13.96
C ILE A 57 11.78 -10.54 -13.61
N SER A 58 12.80 -10.95 -12.86
CA SER A 58 13.00 -12.36 -12.49
C SER A 58 11.81 -12.95 -11.72
N VAL A 59 11.65 -14.26 -11.80
CA VAL A 59 10.59 -14.99 -11.07
C VAL A 59 10.72 -14.83 -9.56
N GLU A 60 11.95 -14.84 -9.05
CA GLU A 60 12.25 -14.63 -7.64
C GLU A 60 11.71 -13.28 -7.15
N ASN A 61 12.00 -12.19 -7.87
CA ASN A 61 11.56 -10.85 -7.47
C ASN A 61 10.04 -10.69 -7.46
N ARG A 62 9.32 -11.34 -8.39
CA ARG A 62 7.85 -11.28 -8.45
C ARG A 62 7.14 -12.25 -7.49
N THR A 63 7.88 -13.08 -6.75
CA THR A 63 7.30 -14.07 -5.83
C THR A 63 7.78 -13.93 -4.38
N ASN A 64 8.74 -13.05 -4.11
CA ASN A 64 9.42 -12.91 -2.82
C ASN A 64 8.51 -12.52 -1.63
N GLN A 65 7.35 -11.91 -1.87
CA GLN A 65 6.39 -11.49 -0.84
C GLN A 65 5.05 -12.25 -0.93
N LEU A 66 4.95 -13.26 -1.79
CA LEU A 66 3.77 -14.12 -1.81
C LEU A 66 3.77 -15.03 -0.56
N PRO A 67 2.62 -15.20 0.12
CA PRO A 67 2.53 -16.11 1.24
C PRO A 67 2.86 -17.54 0.80
N GLU A 68 3.45 -18.34 1.69
CA GLU A 68 3.70 -19.75 1.43
C GLU A 68 2.40 -20.45 1.00
N LYS A 69 2.52 -21.31 -0.01
CA LYS A 69 1.38 -22.08 -0.51
C LYS A 69 0.91 -23.01 0.60
N ILE A 70 -0.22 -22.69 1.23
CA ILE A 70 -0.92 -23.59 2.14
C ILE A 70 -1.31 -24.82 1.31
N ARG A 71 -0.57 -25.92 1.46
CA ARG A 71 -0.94 -27.20 0.85
C ARG A 71 -2.08 -27.80 1.68
N PRO A 72 -3.15 -28.30 1.02
CA PRO A 72 -4.19 -29.06 1.71
C PRO A 72 -3.64 -30.36 2.31
#